data_AF-A0A9E0GP59-F1
#
_entry.id   AF-A0A9E0GP59-F1
#
_cell.length_a   1.000
_cell.length_b   1.000
_cell.length_c   1.000
_cell.angle_alpha   90.00
_cell.angle_beta   90.00
_cell.angle_gamma   90.00
#
_symmetry.space_group_name_H-M   'P 1'
#
loop_
_entity.id
_entity.type
_entity.pdbx_description
1 polymer ?
#
loop_
_entity_poly.entity_id
_entity_poly.type
_entity_poly.pdbx_seq_one_letter_code
_entity_poly.pdbx_strand_id
1 'polypeptide(L)' 'MDIVNLALQIATKAHANQLDKGGAQYIEHPKFVASLLTSPEEKATALLHDVVEEKYSADYFSSYLLI' A
#
# COMPACT_ATOMS: atom_id res chain seq x y z
N MET A 1 18.79 8.99 3.17
CA MET A 1 17.62 8.08 3.17
C MET A 1 17.68 7.31 1.87
N ASP A 2 17.69 5.97 1.88
CA ASP A 2 17.60 5.19 0.64
C ASP A 2 16.14 5.12 0.12
N ILE A 3 15.99 4.73 -1.15
CA ILE A 3 14.70 4.70 -1.85
C ILE A 3 13.70 3.71 -1.24
N VAL A 4 14.19 2.58 -0.70
CA VAL A 4 13.36 1.54 -0.08
C VAL A 4 12.77 2.04 1.24
N ASN A 5 13.59 2.71 2.05
CA ASN A 5 13.17 3.32 3.31
C ASN A 5 12.16 4.45 3.08
N LEU A 6 12.35 5.27 2.03
CA LEU A 6 11.36 6.29 1.67
C LEU A 6 10.04 5.64 1.21
N ALA A 7 10.11 4.62 0.34
CA ALA A 7 8.94 3.89 -0.13
C ALA A 7 8.17 3.25 1.03
N LEU A 8 8.87 2.61 1.98
CA LEU A 8 8.27 2.00 3.16
C LEU A 8 7.52 3.02 4.01
N GLN A 9 8.08 4.22 4.22
CA GLN A 9 7.41 5.27 4.97
C GLN A 9 6.14 5.78 4.27
N ILE A 10 6.18 5.92 2.94
CA ILE A 10 5.02 6.33 2.15
C ILE A 10 3.94 5.25 2.23
N ALA A 11 4.29 3.99 1.98
CA ALA A 11 3.35 2.86 2.03
C ALA A 11 2.73 2.70 3.42
N THR A 12 3.54 2.79 4.49
CA THR A 12 3.06 2.69 5.88
C THR A 12 2.05 3.78 6.21
N LYS A 13 2.26 5.00 5.71
CA LYS A 13 1.31 6.10 5.88
C LYS A 13 0.05 5.93 5.03
N ALA A 14 0.19 5.46 3.80
CA ALA A 14 -0.92 5.27 2.88
C ALA A 14 -1.90 4.20 3.38
N HIS A 15 -1.37 3.09 3.91
CA HIS A 15 -2.15 1.97 4.44
C HIS A 15 -2.38 2.07 5.95
N ALA A 16 -2.24 3.26 6.54
CA ALA A 16 -2.48 3.45 7.97
C ALA A 16 -3.94 3.11 8.31
N ASN A 17 -4.13 2.20 9.27
CA ASN A 17 -5.43 1.65 9.68
C ASN A 17 -6.17 0.80 8.64
N GLN A 18 -5.55 0.53 7.48
CA GLN A 18 -6.10 -0.43 6.54
C GLN A 18 -5.83 -1.84 7.05
N LEU A 19 -6.88 -2.65 7.09
CA LEU A 19 -6.80 -4.08 7.36
C LEU A 19 -6.98 -4.86 6.07
N ASP A 20 -6.28 -5.98 5.96
CA ASP A 20 -6.56 -6.97 4.92
C ASP A 20 -7.87 -7.72 5.23
N LYS A 21 -8.28 -8.59 4.30
CA LYS A 21 -9.50 -9.41 4.46
C LYS A 21 -9.42 -10.41 5.62
N GLY A 22 -8.23 -10.67 6.15
CA GLY A 22 -7.97 -11.51 7.33
C GLY A 22 -7.90 -10.73 8.64
N GLY A 23 -8.01 -9.40 8.61
CA GLY A 23 -7.92 -8.52 9.78
C GLY A 23 -6.50 -8.13 10.20
N ALA A 24 -5.46 -8.47 9.43
CA ALA A 24 -4.09 -8.03 9.68
C ALA A 24 -3.83 -6.65 9.08
N GLN A 25 -2.78 -5.95 9.54
CA GLN A 25 -2.40 -4.66 8.97
C GLN A 25 -1.99 -4.84 7.51
N TYR A 26 -2.62 -4.09 6.60
CA TYR A 26 -2.42 -4.27 5.16
C TYR A 26 -0.98 -4.03 4.72
N ILE A 27 -0.23 -3.16 5.42
CA ILE A 27 1.20 -2.89 5.14
C ILE A 27 2.08 -4.15 5.14
N GLU A 28 1.66 -5.23 5.80
CA GLU A 28 2.39 -6.50 5.79
C GLU A 28 2.38 -7.17 4.40
N HIS A 29 1.36 -6.94 3.58
CA HIS A 29 1.31 -7.43 2.20
C HIS A 29 2.40 -6.77 1.32
N PRO A 30 2.49 -5.43 1.17
CA PRO A 30 3.57 -4.82 0.40
C PRO A 30 4.98 -5.15 0.93
N LYS A 31 5.15 -5.30 2.26
CA LYS A 31 6.42 -5.76 2.85
C LYS A 31 6.77 -7.17 2.42
N PHE A 32 5.80 -8.09 2.44
CA PHE A 32 5.99 -9.46 1.99
C PHE A 32 6.40 -9.50 0.52
N VAL A 33 5.68 -8.80 -0.36
CA VAL A 33 6.03 -8.71 -1.80
C VAL A 33 7.45 -8.15 -1.99
N ALA A 34 7.80 -7.07 -1.30
CA ALA A 34 9.14 -6.48 -1.38
C ALA A 34 10.24 -7.44 -0.86
N SER A 35 9.94 -8.31 0.09
CA SER A 35 10.89 -9.31 0.59
C SER A 35 11.29 -10.38 -0.44
N LEU A 36 10.44 -10.57 -1.47
CA LEU A 36 10.69 -11.51 -2.57
C LEU A 36 11.60 -10.94 -3.66
N LEU A 37 11.95 -9.66 -3.59
CA LEU A 37 12.69 -8.93 -4.62
C LEU A 37 14.12 -8.65 -4.16
N THR A 38 15.00 -8.31 -5.10
CA THR A 38 16.43 -8.14 -4.80
C THR A 38 16.87 -6.70 -4.95
N SER A 39 16.58 -6.05 -6.09
CA SER A 39 17.06 -4.69 -6.34
C SER A 39 16.31 -3.65 -5.49
N PRO A 40 16.98 -2.55 -5.09
CA PRO A 40 16.32 -1.46 -4.37
C PRO A 40 15.11 -0.89 -5.09
N GLU A 41 15.17 -0.78 -6.42
CA GLU A 41 14.12 -0.24 -7.27
C GLU A 41 12.90 -1.16 -7.27
N GLU A 42 13.09 -2.47 -7.48
CA GLU A 42 12.00 -3.46 -7.40
C GLU A 42 11.34 -3.45 -6.02
N LYS A 43 12.13 -3.39 -4.94
CA LYS A 43 11.62 -3.32 -3.57
C LYS A 43 10.80 -2.06 -3.34
N ALA A 44 11.28 -0.91 -3.80
CA ALA A 44 10.56 0.35 -3.69
C ALA A 44 9.25 0.32 -4.47
N THR A 45 9.24 -0.21 -5.70
CA THR A 45 8.03 -0.38 -6.50
C THR A 45 7.04 -1.33 -5.82
N ALA A 46 7.50 -2.46 -5.28
CA ALA A 46 6.65 -3.40 -4.55
C ALA A 46 6.07 -2.81 -3.27
N LEU A 47 6.81 -1.97 -2.54
CA LEU A 47 6.23 -1.28 -1.38
C LEU A 47 5.11 -0.31 -1.78
N LEU A 48 5.14 0.23 -3.00
CA LEU A 48 4.23 1.28 -3.46
C LEU A 48 3.09 0.79 -4.38
N HIS A 49 3.08 -0.49 -4.77
CA HIS A 49 2.21 -0.97 -5.86
C HIS A 49 0.71 -0.73 -5.61
N ASP A 50 0.25 -0.88 -4.37
CA ASP A 50 -1.17 -0.71 -4.00
C ASP A 50 -1.49 0.68 -3.42
N VAL A 51 -0.52 1.59 -3.33
CA VAL A 51 -0.72 2.93 -2.74
C VAL A 51 -1.69 3.79 -3.56
N VAL A 52 -1.71 3.61 -4.89
CA VAL A 52 -2.58 4.37 -5.78
C VAL A 52 -3.97 3.74 -5.87
N GLU A 53 -4.07 2.41 -5.83
CA GLU A 53 -5.32 1.66 -6.02
C GLU A 53 -6.33 1.95 -4.89
N GLU A 54 -5.86 2.01 -3.64
CA GLU A 54 -6.72 2.22 -2.47
C GLU A 54 -7.38 3.60 -2.40
N LYS A 55 -6.77 4.63 -3.00
CA LYS A 55 -7.36 5.99 -3.03
C LYS A 55 -8.59 6.10 -3.95
N TYR A 56 -8.85 5.09 -4.77
CA TYR A 56 -9.97 5.07 -5.71
C TYR A 56 -10.92 3.89 -5.47
N SER A 57 -10.88 3.28 -4.29
CA SER A 57 -11.80 2.20 -3.94
C SER A 57 -13.26 2.67 -4.01
N ALA A 58 -14.14 1.74 -4.42
CA ALA A 58 -15.53 1.98 -4.80
C ALA A 58 -16.39 2.69 -3.73
N ASP A 59 -15.94 2.74 -2.47
CA ASP A 59 -16.59 3.48 -1.39
C ASP A 59 -16.63 4.99 -1.65
N TYR A 60 -15.65 5.53 -2.38
CA TYR A 60 -15.67 6.93 -2.83
C TYR A 60 -16.79 7.21 -3.84
N PHE A 61 -17.24 6.20 -4.60
CA PHE A 61 -18.39 6.33 -5.52
C PHE A 61 -19.73 6.07 -4.82
N SER A 62 -19.76 5.25 -3.77
CA SER A 62 -21.01 4.99 -3.02
C SER A 62 -21.54 6.22 -2.28
N SER A 63 -20.67 7.18 -1.93
CA SER A 63 -21.07 8.43 -1.28
C SER A 63 -21.65 9.49 -2.24
N TYR A 64 -21.44 9.34 -3.55
CA TYR A 64 -22.02 10.22 -4.59
C TYR A 64 -23.29 9.67 -5.25
N LEU A 65 -23.64 8.39 -5.03
CA LEU A 65 -24.85 7.76 -5.57
C LEU A 65 -26.09 7.87 -4.65
N LEU A 66 -25.98 8.59 -3.52
CA LEU A 66 -27.07 8.84 -2.56
C LEU A 66 -27.65 10.27 -2.65
N ILE A 67 -27.67 10.87 -3.84
CA ILE A 67 -28.36 12.13 -4.14
C ILE A 67 -29.45 11.87 -5.18
#